data_AF-A0A815B825-F1
#
_entry.id   AF-A0A815B825-F1
#
_cell.length_a   1.000
_cell.length_b   1.000
_cell.length_c   1.000
_cell.angle_alpha   90.00
_cell.angle_beta   90.00
_cell.angle_gamma   90.00
#
_symmetry.space_group_name_H-M   'P 1'
#
loop_
_entity.id
_entity.type
_entity.pdbx_description
1 polymer ?
#
loop_
_entity_poly.entity_id
_entity_poly.type
_entity_poly.pdbx_seq_one_letter_code
_entity_poly.pdbx_strand_id
1 'polypeptide(L)'
;MTQEETFNRSQRFVNSAVEELQKANHSPRFDYQDLPVLSLEKALEKVILMIPQLMNYIVGAQKKCYNMDTPLACDESAPIYLYIMPTPFFSCLNEKLCAEDRNALKPCFAFMKLFISALEKLPSLKLTVGRDVVGNVGSAFVQDYEIW
;
A
#
# COMPACT_ATOMS: atom_id res chain seq x y z
N MET A 1 25.70 26.76 -37.82
CA MET A 1 24.31 26.26 -37.78
C MET A 1 24.42 24.75 -37.82
N THR A 2 24.42 24.13 -36.65
CA THR A 2 24.42 22.66 -36.54
C THR A 2 23.81 22.34 -35.18
N GLN A 3 22.77 21.50 -35.23
CA GLN A 3 21.75 21.31 -34.22
C GLN A 3 22.33 20.64 -32.96
N GLU A 4 22.00 21.20 -31.79
CA GLU A 4 22.14 20.51 -30.51
C GLU A 4 21.20 19.29 -30.52
N GLU A 5 21.76 18.10 -30.66
CA GLU A 5 21.05 16.86 -30.40
C GLU A 5 20.81 16.76 -28.90
N THR A 6 19.61 17.17 -28.48
CA THR A 6 19.10 16.98 -27.13
C THR A 6 18.96 15.48 -26.86
N PHE A 7 20.03 14.86 -26.37
CA PHE A 7 20.04 13.46 -25.96
C PHE A 7 18.92 13.23 -24.94
N ASN A 8 17.96 12.40 -25.32
CA ASN A 8 16.68 12.22 -24.65
C ASN A 8 16.85 11.62 -23.25
N ARG A 9 17.03 12.49 -22.26
CA ARG A 9 17.23 12.18 -20.83
C ARG A 9 16.03 11.42 -20.20
N SER A 10 14.91 11.35 -20.92
CA SER A 10 13.64 10.74 -20.50
C SER A 10 13.70 9.21 -20.38
N GLN A 11 14.72 8.56 -20.94
CA GLN A 11 14.86 7.09 -20.88
C GLN A 11 15.56 6.57 -19.61
N ARG A 12 16.03 7.44 -18.71
CA ARG A 12 16.75 7.03 -17.48
C ARG A 12 15.86 6.63 -16.31
N PHE A 13 14.56 6.87 -16.37
CA PHE A 13 13.64 6.58 -15.27
C PHE A 13 12.53 5.66 -15.76
N VAL A 14 12.40 4.48 -15.11
CA VAL A 14 11.20 3.66 -14.80
C VAL A 14 9.99 3.70 -15.77
N ASN A 15 10.11 4.09 -17.04
CA ASN A 15 8.95 4.32 -17.89
C ASN A 15 8.24 3.02 -18.27
N SER A 16 8.97 1.92 -18.49
CA SER A 16 8.37 0.61 -18.81
C SER A 16 7.52 0.07 -17.64
N ALA A 17 8.02 0.12 -16.40
CA ALA A 17 7.24 -0.28 -15.24
C ALA A 17 6.08 0.69 -14.97
N VAL A 18 6.24 1.98 -15.28
CA VAL A 18 5.14 2.96 -15.21
C VAL A 18 4.07 2.64 -16.26
N GLU A 19 4.43 2.25 -17.48
CA GLU A 19 3.48 1.85 -18.53
C GLU A 19 2.74 0.55 -18.16
N GLU A 20 3.42 -0.43 -17.57
CA GLU A 20 2.78 -1.64 -17.04
C GLU A 20 1.84 -1.32 -15.87
N LEU A 21 2.27 -0.46 -14.94
CA LEU A 21 1.42 0.04 -13.86
C LEU A 21 0.23 0.85 -14.39
N GLN A 22 0.40 1.62 -15.47
CA GLN A 22 -0.66 2.35 -16.16
C GLN A 22 -1.65 1.41 -16.86
N LYS A 23 -1.17 0.33 -17.49
CA LYS A 23 -2.02 -0.71 -18.10
C LYS A 23 -2.75 -1.54 -17.04
N ALA A 24 -2.12 -1.82 -15.91
CA ALA A 24 -2.73 -2.46 -14.75
C ALA A 24 -3.62 -1.50 -13.93
N ASN A 25 -3.63 -0.21 -14.26
CA ASN A 25 -4.39 0.83 -13.56
C ASN A 25 -5.87 0.75 -13.93
N HIS A 26 -6.54 -0.28 -13.46
CA HIS A 26 -8.00 -0.35 -13.47
C HIS A 26 -8.59 0.79 -12.61
N SER A 27 -9.71 1.36 -13.03
CA SER A 27 -10.40 2.48 -12.37
C SER A 27 -10.38 2.34 -10.84
N PRO A 28 -10.03 3.41 -10.10
CA PRO A 28 -9.99 3.37 -8.64
C PRO A 28 -11.36 2.96 -8.10
N ARG A 29 -11.38 2.02 -7.15
CA ARG A 29 -12.62 1.52 -6.56
C ARG A 29 -12.92 2.29 -5.28
N PHE A 30 -14.03 3.04 -5.30
CA PHE A 30 -14.40 3.95 -4.21
C PHE A 30 -15.54 3.43 -3.33
N ASP A 31 -16.06 2.23 -3.60
CA ASP A 31 -17.19 1.61 -2.88
C ASP A 31 -17.01 1.57 -1.34
N TYR A 32 -15.77 1.66 -0.85
CA TYR A 32 -15.48 1.69 0.58
C TYR A 32 -15.71 3.07 1.24
N GLN A 33 -15.77 4.15 0.46
CA GLN A 33 -15.83 5.53 0.98
C GLN A 33 -17.13 5.81 1.73
N ASP A 34 -18.24 5.26 1.24
CA ASP A 34 -19.58 5.41 1.83
C ASP A 34 -19.82 4.48 3.03
N LEU A 35 -18.88 3.59 3.34
CA LEU A 35 -18.98 2.73 4.51
C LEU A 35 -18.79 3.55 5.80
N PRO A 36 -19.51 3.20 6.88
CA PRO A 36 -19.26 3.80 8.18
C PRO A 36 -17.86 3.40 8.69
N VAL A 37 -17.24 4.30 9.47
CA VAL A 37 -16.05 3.94 10.23
C VAL A 37 -16.46 3.00 11.36
N LEU A 38 -15.87 1.81 11.40
CA LEU A 38 -16.16 0.77 12.38
C LEU A 38 -14.97 0.58 13.34
N SER A 39 -15.18 -0.09 14.46
CA SER A 39 -14.06 -0.53 15.32
C SER A 39 -13.18 -1.53 14.57
N LEU A 40 -11.91 -1.64 14.96
CA LEU A 40 -10.93 -2.50 14.29
C LEU A 40 -11.40 -3.97 14.17
N GLU A 41 -11.98 -4.51 15.24
CA GLU A 41 -12.52 -5.87 15.28
C GLU A 41 -13.66 -6.06 14.26
N LYS A 42 -14.64 -5.13 14.25
CA LYS A 42 -15.77 -5.16 13.31
C LYS A 42 -15.32 -4.96 11.87
N ALA A 43 -14.34 -4.09 11.65
CA ALA A 43 -13.78 -3.81 10.33
C ALA A 43 -13.06 -5.03 9.73
N LEU A 44 -12.58 -5.95 10.56
CA LEU A 44 -11.86 -7.16 10.17
C LEU A 44 -12.67 -8.44 10.36
N GLU A 45 -13.95 -8.36 10.75
CA GLU A 45 -14.82 -9.52 11.00
C GLU A 45 -14.78 -10.55 9.86
N LYS A 46 -14.88 -10.07 8.62
CA LYS A 46 -14.84 -10.92 7.41
C LYS A 46 -13.44 -11.43 7.04
N VAL A 47 -12.39 -10.82 7.60
CA VAL A 47 -10.98 -11.12 7.30
C VAL A 47 -10.38 -12.04 8.36
N ILE A 48 -10.88 -12.00 9.60
CA ILE A 48 -10.42 -12.82 10.73
C ILE A 48 -10.41 -14.32 10.40
N LEU A 49 -11.39 -14.79 9.63
CA LEU A 49 -11.48 -16.19 9.22
C LEU A 49 -10.46 -16.58 8.14
N MET A 50 -9.88 -15.61 7.44
CA MET A 50 -8.94 -15.84 6.32
C MET A 50 -7.48 -15.85 6.75
N ILE A 51 -7.16 -15.19 7.86
CA ILE A 51 -5.78 -14.99 8.32
C ILE A 51 -5.63 -15.63 9.70
N PRO A 52 -4.84 -16.70 9.82
CA PRO A 52 -4.59 -17.34 11.10
C PRO A 52 -4.09 -16.34 12.14
N GLN A 53 -4.62 -16.43 13.36
CA GLN A 53 -4.21 -15.60 14.49
C GLN A 53 -4.44 -14.10 14.33
N LEU A 54 -5.23 -13.65 13.35
CA LEU A 54 -5.47 -12.21 13.13
C LEU A 54 -6.01 -11.52 14.39
N MET A 55 -6.87 -12.20 15.16
CA MET A 55 -7.36 -11.68 16.45
C MET A 55 -6.24 -11.39 17.45
N ASN A 56 -5.20 -12.24 17.51
CA ASN A 56 -4.07 -12.00 18.40
C ASN A 56 -3.29 -10.75 17.98
N TYR A 57 -3.15 -10.52 16.67
CA TYR A 57 -2.53 -9.31 16.14
C TYR A 57 -3.37 -8.06 16.40
N ILE A 58 -4.70 -8.14 16.27
CA ILE A 58 -5.62 -7.04 16.59
C ILE A 58 -5.48 -6.64 18.07
N VAL A 59 -5.57 -7.61 18.98
CA VAL A 59 -5.42 -7.38 20.43
C VAL A 59 -4.03 -6.84 20.75
N GLY A 60 -3.00 -7.40 20.13
CA GLY A 60 -1.62 -6.92 20.28
C GLY A 60 -1.44 -5.47 19.83
N ALA A 61 -2.08 -5.09 18.71
CA ALA A 61 -2.03 -3.74 18.18
C ALA A 61 -2.75 -2.74 19.10
N GLN A 62 -3.98 -3.04 19.52
CA GLN A 62 -4.74 -2.22 20.46
C GLN A 62 -3.96 -2.03 21.77
N LYS A 63 -3.42 -3.11 22.34
CA LYS A 63 -2.63 -3.05 23.58
C LYS A 63 -1.39 -2.18 23.41
N LYS A 64 -0.70 -2.24 22.27
CA LYS A 64 0.47 -1.40 22.03
C LYS A 64 0.10 0.08 21.94
N CYS A 65 -0.97 0.40 21.21
CA CYS A 65 -1.44 1.78 21.04
C CYS A 65 -1.99 2.39 22.32
N TYR A 66 -2.63 1.60 23.18
CA TYR A 66 -3.08 2.06 24.50
C TYR A 66 -1.91 2.54 25.39
N ASN A 67 -0.73 1.96 25.23
CA ASN A 67 0.45 2.26 26.03
C ASN A 67 1.39 3.30 25.39
N MET A 68 0.96 3.97 24.32
CA MET A 68 1.75 4.96 23.59
C MET A 68 1.12 6.34 23.72
N ASP A 69 1.94 7.37 23.95
CA ASP A 69 1.53 8.76 23.84
C ASP A 69 1.47 9.16 22.36
N THR A 70 0.42 8.72 21.66
CA THR A 70 0.15 9.13 20.28
C THR A 70 -0.82 10.31 20.22
N PRO A 71 -0.69 11.22 19.25
CA PRO A 71 -1.67 12.28 19.02
C PRO A 71 -3.02 11.75 18.49
N LEU A 72 -3.05 10.50 18.04
CA LEU A 72 -4.25 9.78 17.61
C LEU A 72 -4.86 9.00 18.78
N ALA A 73 -6.19 8.83 18.77
CA ALA A 73 -6.86 7.94 19.71
C ALA A 73 -6.42 6.48 19.47
N CYS A 74 -6.49 5.63 20.51
CA CYS A 74 -6.10 4.22 20.42
C CYS A 74 -6.80 3.49 19.25
N ASP A 75 -8.09 3.77 19.03
CA ASP A 75 -8.89 3.19 17.95
C ASP A 75 -8.44 3.62 16.54
N GLU A 76 -7.73 4.75 16.43
CA GLU A 76 -7.19 5.29 15.18
C GLU A 76 -5.74 4.83 14.97
N SER A 77 -4.96 4.75 16.05
CA SER A 77 -3.57 4.27 16.02
C SER A 77 -3.49 2.76 15.75
N ALA A 78 -4.41 1.96 16.30
CA ALA A 78 -4.41 0.51 16.19
C ALA A 78 -4.44 -0.03 14.74
N PRO A 79 -5.32 0.45 13.82
CA PRO A 79 -5.30 -0.01 12.42
C PRO A 79 -3.98 0.34 11.70
N ILE A 80 -3.39 1.50 12.01
CA ILE A 80 -2.08 1.89 11.46
C ILE A 80 -0.99 0.95 11.97
N TYR A 81 -1.00 0.69 13.28
CA TYR A 81 -0.02 -0.19 13.90
C TYR A 81 -0.14 -1.63 13.41
N LEU A 82 -1.35 -2.14 13.24
CA LEU A 82 -1.60 -3.46 12.66
C LEU A 82 -1.03 -3.59 11.24
N TYR A 83 -1.15 -2.52 10.42
CA TYR A 83 -0.62 -2.50 9.06
C TYR A 83 0.92 -2.57 9.00
N ILE A 84 1.61 -1.95 9.95
CA ILE A 84 3.09 -1.90 9.99
C ILE A 84 3.73 -3.04 10.78
N MET A 85 2.96 -3.71 11.65
CA MET A 85 3.47 -4.82 12.46
C MET A 85 3.89 -5.98 11.53
N PRO A 86 4.99 -6.71 11.82
CA PRO A 86 5.45 -7.83 11.01
C PRO A 86 4.51 -9.05 11.15
N THR A 87 3.37 -8.97 10.47
CA THR A 87 2.30 -9.97 10.49
C THR A 87 1.92 -10.35 9.06
N PRO A 88 1.31 -11.52 8.85
CA PRO A 88 0.77 -11.90 7.54
C PRO A 88 -0.32 -10.96 7.02
N PHE A 89 -0.89 -10.10 7.88
CA PHE A 89 -1.97 -9.19 7.51
C PHE A 89 -1.57 -8.22 6.39
N PHE A 90 -0.39 -7.60 6.51
CA PHE A 90 0.12 -6.66 5.50
C PHE A 90 0.25 -7.33 4.13
N SER A 91 0.89 -8.50 4.08
CA SER A 91 1.08 -9.24 2.82
C SER A 91 -0.26 -9.66 2.21
N CYS A 92 -1.17 -10.22 3.02
CA CYS A 92 -2.50 -10.63 2.56
C CYS A 92 -3.32 -9.44 2.02
N LEU A 93 -3.26 -8.28 2.68
CA LEU A 93 -3.95 -7.09 2.22
C LEU A 93 -3.37 -6.58 0.90
N ASN A 94 -2.04 -6.53 0.77
CA ASN A 94 -1.37 -6.09 -0.45
C ASN A 94 -1.62 -7.04 -1.63
N GLU A 95 -1.64 -8.35 -1.40
CA GLU A 95 -2.02 -9.33 -2.41
C GLU A 95 -3.43 -9.07 -2.94
N LYS A 96 -4.40 -8.81 -2.05
CA LYS A 96 -5.78 -8.48 -2.43
C LYS A 96 -5.90 -7.13 -3.14
N LEU A 97 -5.05 -6.16 -2.81
CA LEU A 97 -5.00 -4.85 -3.49
C LEU A 97 -4.47 -4.99 -4.92
N CYS A 98 -3.53 -5.90 -5.14
CA CYS A 98 -2.92 -6.17 -6.44
C CYS A 98 -3.63 -7.27 -7.24
N ALA A 99 -4.63 -7.95 -6.67
CA ALA A 99 -5.34 -9.03 -7.33
C ALA A 99 -6.16 -8.52 -8.53
N GLU A 100 -6.18 -9.33 -9.60
CA GLU A 100 -7.01 -9.07 -10.78
C GLU A 100 -8.50 -9.18 -10.42
N ASP A 101 -8.88 -10.14 -9.58
CA ASP A 101 -10.24 -10.20 -9.02
C ASP A 101 -10.47 -9.07 -8.01
N ARG A 102 -11.11 -8.01 -8.50
CA ARG A 102 -11.48 -6.83 -7.71
C ARG A 102 -12.44 -7.16 -6.56
N ASN A 103 -13.14 -8.30 -6.59
CA ASN A 103 -14.02 -8.71 -5.50
C ASN A 103 -13.26 -9.29 -4.31
N ALA A 104 -12.03 -9.78 -4.51
CA ALA A 104 -11.18 -10.30 -3.44
C ALA A 104 -10.87 -9.24 -2.37
N LEU A 105 -10.93 -7.96 -2.72
CA LEU A 105 -10.71 -6.83 -1.81
C LEU A 105 -11.95 -6.44 -0.99
N LYS A 106 -13.17 -6.80 -1.42
CA LYS A 106 -14.43 -6.43 -0.73
C LYS A 106 -14.44 -6.75 0.78
N PRO A 107 -13.93 -7.91 1.24
CA PRO A 107 -13.86 -8.21 2.66
C PRO A 107 -13.03 -7.20 3.47
N CYS A 108 -12.06 -6.53 2.84
CA CYS A 108 -11.16 -5.57 3.47
C CYS A 108 -11.66 -4.12 3.41
N PHE A 109 -12.79 -3.82 2.77
CA PHE A 109 -13.25 -2.43 2.57
C PHE A 109 -13.50 -1.69 3.88
N ALA A 110 -14.10 -2.36 4.87
CA ALA A 110 -14.33 -1.76 6.18
C ALA A 110 -13.00 -1.42 6.89
N PHE A 111 -11.99 -2.29 6.78
CA PHE A 111 -10.65 -1.99 7.25
C PHE A 111 -10.02 -0.82 6.50
N MET A 112 -10.13 -0.77 5.16
CA MET A 112 -9.58 0.34 4.37
C MET A 112 -10.21 1.68 4.76
N LYS A 113 -11.53 1.71 4.96
CA LYS A 113 -12.23 2.91 5.44
C LYS A 113 -11.66 3.38 6.78
N LEU A 114 -11.53 2.47 7.74
CA LEU A 114 -10.97 2.76 9.06
C LEU A 114 -9.52 3.27 8.97
N PHE A 115 -8.66 2.55 8.22
CA PHE A 115 -7.24 2.85 8.07
C PHE A 115 -7.00 4.20 7.38
N ILE A 116 -7.69 4.48 6.27
CA ILE A 116 -7.58 5.76 5.57
C ILE A 116 -8.08 6.91 6.44
N SER A 117 -9.22 6.72 7.13
CA SER A 117 -9.76 7.75 8.05
C SER A 117 -8.80 8.06 9.20
N ALA A 118 -8.01 7.09 9.66
CA ALA A 118 -6.96 7.31 10.66
C ALA A 118 -5.74 8.05 10.07
N LEU A 119 -5.33 7.71 8.85
CA LEU A 119 -4.24 8.41 8.15
C LEU A 119 -4.57 9.87 7.83
N GLU A 120 -5.83 10.17 7.49
CA GLU A 120 -6.29 11.54 7.22
C GLU A 120 -6.16 12.49 8.42
N LYS A 121 -6.10 11.94 9.63
CA LYS A 121 -5.91 12.71 10.88
C LYS A 121 -4.43 13.03 11.16
N LEU A 122 -3.50 12.41 10.45
CA LEU A 122 -2.09 12.68 10.61
C LEU A 122 -1.72 14.01 9.93
N PRO A 123 -0.76 14.77 10.50
CA PRO A 123 -0.28 15.99 9.87
C PRO A 123 0.38 15.66 8.53
N SER A 124 0.03 16.44 7.51
CA SER A 124 0.71 16.35 6.21
C SER A 124 2.16 16.83 6.33
N LEU A 125 3.10 16.02 5.85
CA LEU A 125 4.53 16.31 5.85
C LEU A 125 5.05 16.34 4.42
N LYS A 126 5.86 17.36 4.07
CA LYS A 126 6.57 17.44 2.78
C LYS A 126 7.99 16.94 2.99
N LEU A 127 8.25 15.69 2.60
CA LEU A 127 9.53 15.01 2.78
C LEU A 127 9.89 14.21 1.53
N THR A 128 11.18 14.10 1.23
CA THR A 128 11.68 13.17 0.23
C THR A 128 11.83 11.80 0.89
N VAL A 129 11.13 10.79 0.37
CA VAL A 129 11.19 9.40 0.84
C VAL A 129 11.79 8.51 -0.23
N GLY A 130 12.69 7.60 0.17
CA GLY A 130 13.22 6.53 -0.67
C GLY A 130 12.52 5.21 -0.37
N ARG A 131 12.27 4.40 -1.41
CA ARG A 131 11.79 3.02 -1.27
C ARG A 131 12.70 2.10 -2.07
N ASP A 132 13.41 1.23 -1.36
CA ASP A 132 14.17 0.17 -2.01
C ASP A 132 13.21 -0.94 -2.48
N VAL A 133 13.42 -1.40 -3.70
CA VAL A 133 12.64 -2.49 -4.31
C VAL A 133 13.62 -3.58 -4.74
N VAL A 134 13.45 -4.77 -4.19
CA VAL A 134 14.24 -5.95 -4.58
C VAL A 134 13.56 -6.59 -5.78
N GLY A 135 14.20 -6.52 -6.93
CA GLY A 135 13.77 -7.14 -8.17
C GLY A 135 14.84 -6.97 -9.25
N ASN A 136 14.90 -7.87 -10.22
CA ASN A 136 15.76 -7.67 -11.38
C ASN A 136 15.12 -6.61 -12.30
N VAL A 137 15.27 -5.35 -11.93
CA VAL A 137 14.94 -4.22 -12.81
C VAL A 137 15.86 -4.25 -14.05
N GLY A 138 16.97 -5.00 -13.97
CA GLY A 138 18.04 -5.14 -14.93
C GLY A 138 17.80 -6.07 -16.13
N SER A 139 16.96 -7.10 -16.00
CA SER A 139 16.84 -8.16 -17.02
C SER A 139 16.12 -7.72 -18.30
N ALA A 140 15.50 -6.54 -18.30
CA ALA A 140 14.93 -5.93 -19.49
C ALA A 140 15.94 -5.10 -20.29
N PHE A 141 17.17 -4.92 -19.79
CA PHE A 141 18.22 -4.24 -20.52
C PHE A 141 18.96 -5.24 -21.41
N VAL A 142 18.63 -5.24 -22.71
CA VAL A 142 19.58 -5.72 -23.71
C VAL A 142 20.72 -4.71 -23.69
N GLN A 143 21.87 -5.14 -23.18
CA GLN A 143 23.09 -4.37 -23.27
C GLN A 143 23.53 -4.41 -24.74
N ASP A 144 23.22 -3.36 -25.50
CA ASP A 144 23.74 -3.19 -26.85
C ASP A 144 25.27 -3.17 -26.76
N TYR A 145 25.90 -4.25 -27.19
CA TYR A 145 27.33 -4.27 -27.43
C TYR A 145 27.58 -3.48 -28.71
N GLU A 146 28.25 -2.33 -28.58
CA GLU A 146 28.84 -1.62 -29.70
C GLU A 146 29.85 -2.55 -30.39
N ILE A 147 29.55 -2.94 -31.63
CA ILE A 147 30.53 -3.51 -32.55
C ILE A 147 30.94 -2.39 -33.50
N TRP A 148 32.22 -2.03 -33.43
CA TRP A 148 32.89 -0.98 -34.22
C TRP A 148 32.80 -1.23 -35.74
#